data_AF-A0AAD6V8Z6-F1
#
_entry.id   AF-A0AAD6V8Z6-F1
#
_cell.length_a   1.000
_cell.length_b   1.000
_cell.length_c   1.000
_cell.angle_alpha   90.00
_cell.angle_beta   90.00
_cell.angle_gamma   90.00
#
_symmetry.space_group_name_H-M   'P 1'
#
loop_
_entity.id
_entity.type
_entity.pdbx_description
1 polymer ?
#
loop_
_entity_poly.entity_id
_entity_poly.type
_entity_poly.pdbx_seq_one_letter_code
_entity_poly.pdbx_strand_id
1 'polypeptide(L)'
;ECNAPERKLIWSLTRELWSRKYSNWPKLNWGLVLGRNLVQFRTSNGKISREKGRLFAILVSVAWHEIWRLRVDRVLTHPNKIHSELAICTQWLRSINTSLSRDRILADKIKFGMLSFNKELVLYTWSGLLLNEESLPDDWTYTKGF
;
A
#
# COMPACT_ATOMS: atom_id res chain seq x y z
N GLU A 1 -7.43 1.58 -22.76
CA GLU A 1 -7.27 1.86 -21.32
C GLU A 1 -8.42 2.74 -20.82
N CYS A 2 -8.89 2.60 -19.57
CA CYS A 2 -10.03 3.38 -19.06
C CYS A 2 -9.58 4.79 -18.59
N ASN A 3 -10.28 5.84 -19.04
CA ASN A 3 -10.01 7.27 -18.78
C ASN A 3 -10.69 7.83 -17.51
N ALA A 4 -11.10 6.97 -16.59
CA ALA A 4 -11.80 7.37 -15.38
C ALA A 4 -10.94 8.28 -14.47
N PRO A 5 -11.46 9.41 -13.96
CA PRO A 5 -10.68 10.34 -13.13
C PRO A 5 -10.21 9.70 -11.82
N GLU A 6 -11.00 8.80 -11.23
CA GLU A 6 -10.67 8.13 -9.97
C GLU A 6 -9.41 7.25 -10.12
N ARG A 7 -9.22 6.63 -11.30
CA ARG A 7 -8.01 5.86 -11.61
C ARG A 7 -6.77 6.74 -11.55
N LYS A 8 -6.82 7.93 -12.15
CA LYS A 8 -5.67 8.85 -12.17
C LYS A 8 -5.32 9.31 -10.76
N LEU A 9 -6.33 9.69 -9.97
CA LEU A 9 -6.19 10.12 -8.59
C LEU A 9 -5.60 9.02 -7.69
N ILE A 10 -6.11 7.79 -7.76
CA ILE A 10 -5.60 6.70 -6.91
C ILE A 10 -4.14 6.38 -7.26
N TRP A 11 -3.77 6.33 -8.54
CA TRP A 11 -2.37 6.10 -8.92
C TRP A 11 -1.45 7.26 -8.53
N SER A 12 -1.93 8.52 -8.54
CA SER A 12 -1.14 9.65 -8.07
C SER A 12 -0.91 9.59 -6.57
N LEU A 13 -1.94 9.34 -5.76
CA LEU A 13 -1.82 9.14 -4.30
C LEU A 13 -0.84 8.01 -3.96
N THR A 14 -0.94 6.90 -4.71
CA THR A 14 -0.07 5.74 -4.52
C THR A 14 1.39 6.07 -4.83
N ARG A 15 1.64 6.82 -5.91
CA ARG A 15 2.98 7.29 -6.27
C ARG A 15 3.52 8.29 -5.26
N GLU A 16 2.70 9.19 -4.76
CA GLU A 16 3.09 10.18 -3.77
C GLU A 16 3.54 9.51 -2.48
N LEU A 17 2.75 8.55 -1.96
CA LEU A 17 3.11 7.78 -0.78
C LEU A 17 4.40 6.98 -0.98
N TRP A 18 4.58 6.35 -2.14
CA TRP A 18 5.85 5.70 -2.50
C TRP A 18 7.03 6.68 -2.49
N SER A 19 6.83 7.88 -3.02
CA SER A 19 7.87 8.90 -3.19
C SER A 19 8.37 9.48 -1.86
N ARG A 20 7.61 9.33 -0.78
CA ARG A 20 8.08 9.68 0.58
C ARG A 20 9.29 8.84 1.02
N LYS A 21 9.43 7.63 0.48
CA LYS A 21 10.52 6.69 0.84
C LYS A 21 11.46 6.39 -0.32
N TYR A 22 10.96 6.32 -1.55
CA TYR A 22 11.72 5.85 -2.71
C TYR A 22 11.46 6.71 -3.95
N SER A 23 12.52 7.09 -4.66
CA SER A 23 12.42 7.96 -5.85
C SER A 23 12.09 7.22 -7.17
N ASN A 24 12.17 5.89 -7.21
CA ASN A 24 12.19 5.11 -8.45
C ASN A 24 10.84 4.44 -8.78
N TRP A 25 9.74 5.20 -8.77
CA TRP A 25 8.42 4.65 -9.13
C TRP A 25 8.42 4.10 -10.57
N PRO A 26 8.13 2.79 -10.78
CA PRO A 26 8.17 2.21 -12.11
C PRO A 26 6.99 2.70 -12.96
N LYS A 27 7.19 2.74 -14.29
CA LYS A 27 6.08 2.97 -15.23
C LYS A 27 5.15 1.76 -15.19
N LEU A 28 4.00 1.92 -14.53
CA LEU A 28 3.02 0.85 -14.39
C LEU A 28 2.42 0.42 -15.72
N ASN A 29 2.29 -0.88 -15.90
CA ASN A 29 1.53 -1.54 -16.96
C ASN A 29 0.79 -2.74 -16.35
N TRP A 30 -0.09 -3.38 -17.11
CA TRP A 30 -0.86 -4.54 -16.64
C TRP A 30 0.01 -5.69 -16.15
N GLY A 31 1.14 -5.95 -16.82
CA GLY A 31 2.10 -6.98 -16.39
C GLY A 31 2.64 -6.70 -14.99
N LEU A 32 2.99 -5.44 -14.69
CA LEU A 32 3.46 -5.04 -13.36
C LEU A 32 2.34 -5.04 -12.31
N VAL A 33 1.11 -4.68 -12.67
CA VAL A 33 -0.03 -4.70 -11.72
C VAL A 33 -0.39 -6.13 -11.33
N LEU A 34 -0.50 -7.03 -12.32
CA LEU A 34 -0.82 -8.43 -12.11
C LEU A 34 0.36 -9.17 -11.45
N GLY A 35 1.57 -8.93 -11.94
CA GLY A 35 2.82 -9.52 -11.47
C GLY A 35 3.51 -8.77 -10.36
N ARG A 36 2.83 -7.87 -9.64
CA ARG A 36 3.44 -6.98 -8.62
C ARG A 36 4.28 -7.69 -7.57
N ASN A 37 3.90 -8.91 -7.18
CA ASN A 37 4.63 -9.73 -6.21
C ASN A 37 5.95 -10.31 -6.76
N LEU A 38 6.13 -10.30 -8.08
CA LEU A 38 7.33 -10.77 -8.78
C LEU A 38 8.33 -9.64 -9.04
N VAL A 39 7.94 -8.39 -8.81
CA VAL A 39 8.80 -7.23 -9.04
C VAL A 39 9.90 -7.19 -8.00
N GLN A 40 11.15 -7.22 -8.47
CA GLN A 40 12.33 -7.16 -7.63
C GLN A 40 12.97 -5.78 -7.73
N PHE A 41 13.14 -5.12 -6.60
CA PHE A 41 13.95 -3.91 -6.51
C PHE A 41 15.32 -4.27 -5.97
N ARG A 42 16.37 -3.72 -6.57
CA ARG A 42 17.75 -3.93 -6.14
C ARG A 42 18.30 -2.66 -5.50
N THR A 43 19.13 -2.82 -4.47
CA THR A 43 19.93 -1.74 -3.89
C THR A 43 21.12 -1.41 -4.79
N SER A 44 21.84 -0.33 -4.48
CA SER A 44 23.09 0.04 -5.16
C SER A 44 24.12 -1.10 -5.18
N ASN A 45 24.12 -1.93 -4.13
CA ASN A 45 25.02 -3.08 -3.99
C ASN A 45 24.49 -4.35 -4.69
N GLY A 46 23.43 -4.25 -5.50
CA GLY A 46 22.86 -5.35 -6.28
C GLY A 46 21.97 -6.34 -5.50
N LYS A 47 21.88 -6.20 -4.17
CA LYS A 47 21.04 -7.03 -3.29
C LYS A 47 19.56 -6.72 -3.50
N ILE A 48 18.71 -7.74 -3.42
CA ILE A 48 17.24 -7.58 -3.49
C ILE A 48 16.74 -6.92 -2.20
N SER A 49 16.03 -5.81 -2.35
CA SER A 49 15.35 -5.10 -1.27
C SER A 49 13.93 -5.67 -1.12
N ARG A 50 13.73 -6.49 -0.08
CA ARG A 50 12.47 -7.22 0.15
C ARG A 50 11.38 -6.28 0.65
N GLU A 51 11.74 -5.38 1.56
CA GLU A 51 10.88 -4.34 2.13
C GLU A 51 10.32 -3.41 1.05
N LYS A 52 11.14 -3.05 0.05
CA LYS A 52 10.72 -2.21 -1.07
C LYS A 52 9.79 -2.93 -2.04
N GLY A 53 10.12 -4.18 -2.40
CA GLY A 53 9.25 -5.03 -3.22
C GLY A 53 7.90 -5.30 -2.53
N ARG A 54 7.93 -5.56 -1.22
CA ARG A 54 6.73 -5.75 -0.41
C ARG A 54 5.87 -4.48 -0.37
N LEU A 55 6.46 -3.32 -0.10
CA LEU A 55 5.72 -2.05 -0.11
C LEU A 55 5.07 -1.81 -1.47
N PHE A 56 5.82 -2.01 -2.56
CA PHE A 56 5.29 -1.87 -3.92
C PHE A 56 4.08 -2.78 -4.15
N ALA A 57 4.20 -4.07 -3.79
CA ALA A 57 3.13 -5.04 -3.94
C ALA A 57 1.89 -4.66 -3.11
N ILE A 58 2.05 -4.17 -1.88
CA ILE A 58 0.94 -3.70 -1.04
C ILE A 58 0.26 -2.49 -1.69
N LEU A 59 1.03 -1.44 -2.01
CA LEU A 59 0.51 -0.19 -2.58
C LEU A 59 -0.25 -0.44 -3.89
N VAL A 60 0.33 -1.24 -4.80
CA VAL A 60 -0.29 -1.59 -6.07
C VAL A 60 -1.54 -2.46 -5.86
N SER A 61 -1.54 -3.38 -4.88
CA SER A 61 -2.73 -4.18 -4.54
C SER A 61 -3.89 -3.30 -4.09
N VAL A 62 -3.62 -2.40 -3.15
CA VAL A 62 -4.62 -1.50 -2.58
C VAL A 62 -5.16 -0.60 -3.69
N ALA A 63 -4.28 0.07 -4.44
CA ALA A 63 -4.68 0.94 -5.55
C ALA A 63 -5.54 0.22 -6.59
N TRP A 64 -5.12 -0.96 -7.02
CA TRP A 64 -5.86 -1.77 -7.99
C TRP A 64 -7.24 -2.16 -7.48
N HIS A 65 -7.33 -2.64 -6.24
CA HIS A 65 -8.59 -3.03 -5.63
C HIS A 65 -9.55 -1.85 -5.47
N GLU A 66 -9.06 -0.69 -5.03
CA GLU A 66 -9.85 0.54 -4.92
C GLU A 66 -10.42 0.97 -6.28
N ILE A 67 -9.60 0.97 -7.33
CA ILE A 67 -10.04 1.31 -8.70
C ILE A 67 -11.10 0.32 -9.18
N TRP A 68 -10.87 -0.98 -8.98
CA TRP A 68 -11.82 -2.02 -9.35
C TRP A 68 -13.15 -1.84 -8.62
N ARG A 69 -13.13 -1.60 -7.31
CA ARG A 69 -14.34 -1.40 -6.50
C ARG A 69 -15.13 -0.18 -6.96
N LEU A 70 -14.47 0.96 -7.20
CA LEU A 70 -15.14 2.17 -7.70
C LEU A 70 -15.74 1.96 -9.09
N ARG A 71 -15.05 1.21 -9.96
CA ARG A 71 -15.60 0.83 -11.26
C ARG A 71 -16.86 -0.04 -11.10
N VAL A 72 -16.84 -1.00 -10.19
CA VAL A 72 -18.00 -1.85 -9.90
C VAL A 72 -19.16 -1.03 -9.35
N ASP A 73 -18.93 -0.12 -8.41
CA ASP A 73 -19.98 0.78 -7.87
C ASP A 73 -20.64 1.57 -9.00
N ARG A 74 -19.83 2.20 -9.87
CA ARG A 74 -20.33 3.00 -10.99
C ARG A 74 -21.06 2.21 -12.07
N VAL A 75 -20.73 0.93 -12.27
CA VAL A 75 -21.29 0.12 -13.37
C VAL A 75 -22.50 -0.71 -12.93
N LEU A 76 -22.46 -1.26 -11.71
CA LEU A 76 -23.43 -2.27 -11.27
C LEU A 76 -24.35 -1.78 -10.14
N THR A 77 -23.86 -0.95 -9.22
CA THR A 77 -24.60 -0.63 -7.98
C THR A 77 -25.26 0.75 -8.05
N HIS A 78 -24.50 1.76 -8.45
CA HIS A 78 -24.94 3.14 -8.58
C HIS A 78 -24.49 3.69 -9.94
N PRO A 79 -25.23 3.38 -11.02
CA PRO A 79 -24.93 3.85 -12.36
C PRO A 79 -24.66 5.36 -12.40
N ASN A 80 -23.52 5.75 -12.99
CA ASN A 80 -23.10 7.15 -13.17
C ASN A 80 -22.87 7.96 -11.88
N LYS A 81 -22.77 7.31 -10.71
CA LYS A 81 -22.34 8.00 -9.48
C LYS A 81 -20.95 8.59 -9.65
N ILE A 82 -20.84 9.88 -9.38
CA ILE A 82 -19.57 10.59 -9.35
C ILE A 82 -19.12 10.63 -7.90
N HIS A 83 -18.01 9.98 -7.60
CA HIS A 83 -17.40 10.07 -6.28
C HIS A 83 -16.61 11.39 -6.16
N SER A 84 -16.75 12.09 -5.03
CA SER A 84 -15.90 13.24 -4.76
C SER A 84 -14.46 12.81 -4.52
N GLU A 85 -13.50 13.66 -4.91
CA GLU A 85 -12.08 13.38 -4.70
C GLU A 85 -11.76 13.15 -3.23
N LEU A 86 -12.35 13.96 -2.33
CA LEU A 86 -12.18 13.80 -0.88
C LEU A 86 -12.65 12.43 -0.38
N ALA A 87 -13.77 11.92 -0.90
CA ALA A 87 -14.27 10.60 -0.52
C ALA A 87 -13.33 9.49 -1.02
N ILE A 88 -12.79 9.62 -2.24
CA ILE A 88 -11.81 8.69 -2.81
C ILE A 88 -10.52 8.70 -1.98
N CYS A 89 -9.98 9.88 -1.67
CA CYS A 89 -8.76 10.03 -0.87
C CYS A 89 -8.93 9.42 0.52
N THR A 90 -10.02 9.76 1.21
CA THR A 90 -10.33 9.23 2.54
C THR A 90 -10.45 7.70 2.51
N GLN A 91 -11.14 7.16 1.51
CA GLN A 91 -11.34 5.72 1.40
C GLN A 91 -10.05 4.98 1.04
N TRP A 92 -9.25 5.52 0.12
CA TRP A 92 -7.95 4.97 -0.22
C TRP A 92 -7.01 4.95 1.00
N LEU A 93 -6.95 6.05 1.76
CA LEU A 93 -6.17 6.14 2.99
C LEU A 93 -6.61 5.10 4.04
N ARG A 94 -7.93 4.92 4.23
CA ARG A 94 -8.47 3.85 5.09
C ARG A 94 -7.99 2.47 4.66
N SER A 95 -7.94 2.18 3.36
CA SER A 95 -7.45 0.89 2.85
C SER A 95 -5.95 0.70 3.06
N ILE A 96 -5.15 1.77 2.97
CA ILE A 96 -3.73 1.74 3.35
C ILE A 96 -3.58 1.45 4.84
N ASN A 97 -4.28 2.18 5.71
CA ASN A 97 -4.23 1.96 7.17
C ASN A 97 -4.74 0.56 7.57
N THR A 98 -5.73 0.04 6.86
CA THR A 98 -6.20 -1.35 7.05
C THR A 98 -5.10 -2.35 6.70
N SER A 99 -4.35 -2.12 5.63
CA SER A 99 -3.22 -2.97 5.25
C SER A 99 -2.07 -2.89 6.26
N LEU A 100 -1.73 -1.69 6.74
CA LEU A 100 -0.77 -1.47 7.83
C LEU A 100 -1.19 -2.23 9.10
N SER A 101 -2.45 -2.07 9.52
CA SER A 101 -2.99 -2.73 10.70
C SER A 101 -2.98 -4.25 10.58
N ARG A 102 -3.31 -4.80 9.41
CA ARG A 102 -3.22 -6.23 9.12
C ARG A 102 -1.78 -6.73 9.23
N ASP A 103 -0.82 -6.03 8.63
CA ASP A 103 0.60 -6.38 8.70
C ASP A 103 1.11 -6.37 10.15
N ARG A 104 0.71 -5.37 10.93
CA ARG A 104 1.02 -5.29 12.37
C ARG A 104 0.46 -6.49 13.14
N ILE A 105 -0.81 -6.83 12.93
CA ILE A 105 -1.45 -7.98 13.59
C ILE A 105 -0.74 -9.28 13.21
N LEU A 106 -0.40 -9.46 11.94
CA LEU A 106 0.26 -10.68 11.46
C LEU A 106 1.73 -10.77 11.90
N ALA A 107 2.37 -9.66 12.30
CA ALA A 107 3.70 -9.67 12.90
C ALA A 107 3.70 -10.09 14.39
N ASP A 108 2.52 -10.22 15.01
CA ASP A 108 2.39 -10.60 16.42
C ASP A 108 2.80 -12.07 16.65
N LYS A 109 4.01 -12.26 17.16
CA LYS A 109 4.56 -13.58 17.51
C LYS A 109 3.77 -14.29 18.60
N ILE A 110 3.14 -13.55 19.52
CA ILE A 110 2.36 -14.17 20.61
C ILE A 110 1.11 -14.83 20.03
N LYS A 111 0.46 -14.17 19.07
CA LYS A 111 -0.76 -14.69 18.43
C LYS A 111 -0.51 -15.74 17.35
N PHE A 112 0.52 -15.54 16.53
CA PHE A 112 0.72 -16.35 15.32
C PHE A 112 1.95 -17.27 15.36
N GLY A 113 2.79 -17.18 16.39
CA GLY A 113 3.95 -18.07 16.56
C GLY A 113 4.84 -18.12 15.31
N MET A 114 5.12 -19.33 14.81
CA MET A 114 5.92 -19.55 13.60
C MET A 114 5.26 -19.07 12.29
N LEU A 115 3.95 -18.82 12.29
CA LEU A 115 3.21 -18.28 11.15
C LEU A 115 3.21 -16.75 11.12
N SER A 116 3.81 -16.10 12.12
CA SER A 116 3.92 -14.65 12.15
C SER A 116 4.80 -14.13 11.00
N PHE A 117 4.45 -12.95 10.50
CA PHE A 117 5.31 -12.22 9.59
C PHE A 117 6.61 -11.82 10.29
N ASN A 118 7.70 -11.77 9.52
CA ASN A 118 8.95 -11.24 10.02
C ASN A 118 8.75 -9.78 10.43
N LYS A 119 8.85 -9.50 11.72
CA LYS A 119 8.60 -8.19 12.32
C LYS A 119 9.52 -7.11 11.77
N GLU A 120 10.82 -7.39 11.65
CA GLU A 120 11.78 -6.44 11.08
C GLU A 120 11.40 -6.06 9.65
N LEU A 121 10.99 -7.04 8.84
CA LEU A 121 10.51 -6.78 7.48
C LEU A 121 9.27 -5.87 7.48
N VAL A 122 8.33 -6.05 8.41
CA VAL A 122 7.15 -5.19 8.56
C VAL A 122 7.56 -3.77 8.96
N LEU A 123 8.43 -3.63 9.96
CA LEU A 123 8.97 -2.32 10.38
C LEU A 123 9.65 -1.60 9.21
N TYR A 124 10.56 -2.28 8.49
CA TYR A 124 11.24 -1.70 7.33
C TYR A 124 10.32 -1.44 6.14
N THR A 125 9.20 -2.16 6.02
CA THR A 125 8.23 -1.89 4.93
C THR A 125 7.55 -0.55 5.15
N TRP A 126 7.14 -0.26 6.39
CA TRP A 126 6.31 0.90 6.72
C TRP A 126 7.08 2.10 7.30
N SER A 127 8.35 1.95 7.67
CA SER A 127 9.14 3.06 8.20
C SER A 127 9.26 4.25 7.24
N GLY A 128 9.29 5.46 7.77
CA GLY A 128 9.26 6.71 7.01
C GLY A 128 7.91 7.05 6.37
N LEU A 129 6.86 6.26 6.64
CA LEU A 129 5.51 6.47 6.09
C LEU A 129 4.46 6.73 7.17
N LEU A 130 4.80 6.58 8.45
CA LEU A 130 3.87 6.76 9.55
C LEU A 130 3.73 8.23 9.91
N LEU A 131 2.53 8.61 10.35
CA LEU A 131 2.31 9.94 10.89
C LEU A 131 2.95 10.04 12.28
N ASN A 132 3.69 11.12 12.54
CA ASN A 132 4.39 11.37 13.81
C ASN A 132 5.33 10.22 14.22
N GLU A 133 6.04 9.63 13.25
CA GLU A 133 6.90 8.46 13.47
C GLU A 133 7.99 8.70 14.52
N GLU A 134 8.49 9.93 14.64
CA GLU A 134 9.49 10.34 15.65
C GLU A 134 8.99 10.15 17.10
N SER A 135 7.67 10.14 17.31
CA SER A 135 7.06 9.91 18.62
C SER A 135 6.80 8.44 18.92
N LEU A 136 7.05 7.56 17.96
CA LEU A 136 6.81 6.12 18.09
C LEU A 136 8.07 5.41 18.59
N PRO A 137 7.91 4.30 19.34
CA PRO A 137 9.05 3.43 19.62
C PRO A 137 9.56 2.81 18.32
N ASP A 138 10.84 2.44 18.30
CA ASP A 138 11.49 1.72 17.18
C ASP A 138 10.65 0.51 16.71
N ASP A 139 10.02 -0.16 17.67
CA ASP A 139 9.03 -1.20 17.43
C ASP A 139 7.61 -0.76 17.75
N TRP A 140 7.03 -0.01 16.81
CA TRP A 140 5.64 0.46 16.88
C TRP A 140 4.61 -0.66 16.71
N THR A 141 5.00 -1.91 16.42
CA THR A 141 4.02 -2.98 16.16
C THR A 141 3.21 -3.35 17.40
N TYR A 142 3.71 -3.07 18.60
CA TYR A 142 3.00 -3.29 19.86
C TYR A 142 2.05 -2.16 20.26
N THR A 143 2.17 -0.98 19.64
CA THR A 143 1.31 0.17 19.95
C THR A 143 -0.08 -0.04 19.36
N LYS A 144 -1.14 0.26 20.13
CA LYS A 144 -2.54 0.20 19.66
C LYS A 144 -3.00 1.60 19.24
N GLY A 145 -3.77 1.68 18.15
CA GLY A 145 -4.48 2.90 17.73
C GLY A 145 -3.70 3.80 16.77
N PHE A 146 -3.47 3.30 15.56
CA PHE A 146 -2.97 4.07 14.40
C PHE A 146 -4.11 4.30 13.40
#